data_AF-A0A9D6R3B1-F1
#
_entry.id   AF-A0A9D6R3B1-F1
#
_cell.length_a   1.000
_cell.length_b   1.000
_cell.length_c   1.000
_cell.angle_alpha   90.00
_cell.angle_beta   90.00
_cell.angle_gamma   90.00
#
_symmetry.space_group_name_H-M   'P 1'
#
loop_
_entity.id
_entity.type
_entity.pdbx_description
1 polymer ?
#
loop_
_entity_poly.entity_id
_entity_poly.type
_entity_poly.pdbx_seq_one_letter_code
_entity_poly.pdbx_strand_id
1 'polypeptide(L)'
;MPVWQELYRELKPRGLEIVTIALDSGGIDAARPWIEKANPEHPALVDVEHRVDELFGIVNVPSSVWINEDGIIVRPPETAYPRRPAFLDREIPADATPLQREQIRAVKSLRIDADKYIAALRDWVAQGAQSRYALSPDEVLTRARPRSW
;
A
#
# COMPACT_ATOMS: atom_id res chain seq x y z
N MET A 1 7.65 -8.79 -5.18
CA MET A 1 7.11 -7.49 -5.60
C MET A 1 8.26 -6.62 -6.11
N PRO A 2 8.60 -6.66 -7.40
CA PRO A 2 9.89 -6.15 -7.88
C PRO A 2 10.10 -4.66 -7.61
N VAL A 3 9.05 -3.83 -7.75
CA VAL A 3 9.19 -2.38 -7.55
C VAL A 3 9.34 -2.00 -6.08
N TRP A 4 8.63 -2.67 -5.16
CA TRP A 4 8.86 -2.49 -3.72
C TRP A 4 10.26 -2.95 -3.30
N GLN A 5 10.79 -4.00 -3.92
CA GLN A 5 12.14 -4.50 -3.68
C GLN A 5 13.23 -3.53 -4.15
N GLU A 6 13.05 -2.92 -5.33
CA GLU A 6 13.92 -1.85 -5.83
C GLU A 6 13.93 -0.66 -4.87
N LEU A 7 12.75 -0.21 -4.45
CA LEU A 7 12.61 0.90 -3.51
C LEU A 7 13.21 0.58 -2.14
N TYR A 8 13.04 -0.64 -1.66
CA TYR A 8 13.65 -1.10 -0.41
C TYR A 8 15.17 -1.00 -0.49
N ARG A 9 15.79 -1.55 -1.53
CA ARG A 9 17.25 -1.47 -1.71
C ARG A 9 17.75 -0.03 -1.84
N GLU A 10 16.99 0.84 -2.49
CA GLU A 10 17.30 2.27 -2.61
C GLU A 10 17.30 2.98 -1.26
N LEU A 11 16.28 2.74 -0.43
CA LEU A 11 15.99 3.58 0.75
C LEU A 11 16.40 2.94 2.08
N LYS A 12 16.63 1.62 2.13
CA LYS A 12 17.11 0.91 3.32
C LYS A 12 18.43 1.47 3.87
N PRO A 13 19.45 1.79 3.05
CA PRO A 13 20.68 2.45 3.54
C PRO A 13 20.45 3.83 4.17
N ARG A 14 19.28 4.43 3.91
CA ARG A 14 18.87 5.74 4.44
C ARG A 14 17.95 5.63 5.66
N GLY A 15 17.74 4.42 6.17
CA GLY A 15 16.97 4.17 7.39
C GLY A 15 15.55 3.66 7.18
N LEU A 16 15.05 3.56 5.94
CA LEU A 16 13.70 3.03 5.70
C LEU A 16 13.64 1.52 5.97
N GLU A 17 12.66 1.08 6.76
CA GLU A 17 12.24 -0.32 6.81
C GLU A 17 10.89 -0.47 6.08
N ILE A 18 10.74 -1.55 5.32
CA ILE A 18 9.47 -1.91 4.69
C ILE A 18 9.06 -3.25 5.28
N VAL A 19 7.86 -3.33 5.84
CA VAL A 19 7.26 -4.60 6.26
C VAL A 19 6.03 -4.83 5.41
N THR A 20 6.02 -5.93 4.67
CA THR A 20 4.86 -6.32 3.86
C THR A 20 4.03 -7.33 4.62
N ILE A 21 2.71 -7.20 4.55
CA ILE A 21 1.78 -8.02 5.31
C ILE A 21 0.72 -8.54 4.33
N ALA A 22 0.63 -9.85 4.17
CA ALA A 22 -0.45 -10.50 3.45
C ALA A 22 -1.65 -10.66 4.40
N LEU A 23 -2.73 -9.92 4.14
CA LEU A 23 -4.01 -10.07 4.84
C LEU A 23 -4.78 -11.21 4.18
N ASP A 24 -4.54 -12.45 4.65
CA ASP A 24 -5.02 -13.65 3.97
C ASP A 24 -5.50 -14.70 4.98
N SER A 25 -6.83 -14.88 5.07
CA SER A 25 -7.45 -15.90 5.93
C SER A 25 -7.11 -17.35 5.51
N GLY A 26 -6.60 -17.56 4.28
CA GLY A 26 -6.03 -18.84 3.84
C GLY A 26 -4.67 -19.15 4.49
N GLY A 27 -4.12 -18.21 5.24
CA GLY A 27 -2.93 -18.38 6.05
C GLY A 27 -1.65 -18.54 5.24
N ILE A 28 -0.64 -19.13 5.88
CA ILE A 28 0.69 -19.28 5.28
C ILE A 28 0.67 -20.09 3.99
N ASP A 29 -0.22 -21.09 3.87
CA ASP A 29 -0.27 -21.95 2.69
C ASP A 29 -0.77 -21.21 1.45
N ALA A 30 -1.68 -20.25 1.62
CA ALA A 30 -2.14 -19.37 0.55
C ALA A 30 -1.08 -18.33 0.15
N ALA A 31 -0.43 -17.71 1.14
CA ALA A 31 0.51 -16.60 0.91
C ALA A 31 1.92 -17.05 0.49
N ARG A 32 2.41 -18.17 1.01
CA ARG A 32 3.80 -18.65 0.84
C ARG A 32 4.25 -18.72 -0.62
N PRO A 33 3.50 -19.32 -1.56
CA PRO A 33 3.96 -19.41 -2.95
C PRO A 33 4.24 -18.04 -3.59
N TRP A 34 3.46 -17.02 -3.19
CA TRP A 34 3.63 -15.65 -3.69
C TRP A 34 4.80 -14.94 -3.03
N ILE A 35 5.00 -15.13 -1.72
CA ILE A 35 6.12 -14.58 -0.96
C ILE A 35 7.44 -15.18 -1.45
N GLU A 36 7.53 -16.50 -1.58
CA GLU A 36 8.73 -17.19 -2.06
C GLU A 36 9.06 -16.80 -3.50
N LYS A 37 8.05 -16.73 -4.39
CA LYS A 37 8.24 -16.24 -5.76
C LYS A 37 8.70 -14.78 -5.78
N ALA A 38 8.23 -13.96 -4.85
CA ALA A 38 8.63 -12.57 -4.74
C ALA A 38 10.06 -12.40 -4.21
N ASN A 39 10.58 -13.38 -3.47
CA ASN A 39 11.89 -13.39 -2.81
C ASN A 39 12.28 -12.03 -2.20
N PRO A 40 11.47 -11.49 -1.27
CA PRO A 40 11.73 -10.15 -0.74
C PRO A 40 12.98 -10.14 0.14
N GLU A 41 13.76 -9.06 0.06
CA GLU A 41 14.87 -8.80 0.99
C GLU A 41 14.40 -8.02 2.24
N HIS A 42 13.11 -7.71 2.30
CA HIS A 42 12.45 -7.06 3.43
C HIS A 42 11.55 -8.08 4.17
N PRO A 43 11.21 -7.85 5.46
CA PRO A 43 10.27 -8.71 6.17
C PRO A 43 8.92 -8.86 5.44
N ALA A 44 8.42 -10.10 5.39
CA ALA A 44 7.13 -10.44 4.83
C ALA A 44 6.34 -11.29 5.84
N LEU A 45 5.22 -10.75 6.30
CA LEU A 45 4.35 -11.34 7.31
C LEU A 45 3.04 -11.79 6.67
N VAL A 46 2.35 -12.69 7.35
CA VAL A 46 0.99 -13.11 7.01
C VAL A 46 0.12 -12.83 8.23
N ASP A 47 -0.94 -12.06 8.03
CA ASP A 47 -1.97 -11.80 9.01
C ASP A 47 -3.21 -12.60 8.64
N VAL A 48 -3.38 -13.74 9.32
CA VAL A 48 -4.47 -14.69 9.07
C VAL A 48 -5.78 -14.20 9.69
N GLU A 49 -5.66 -13.47 10.81
CA GLU A 49 -6.80 -13.05 11.63
C GLU A 49 -7.36 -11.69 11.23
N HIS A 50 -6.73 -11.00 10.27
CA HIS A 50 -7.13 -9.63 9.90
C HIS A 50 -7.11 -8.69 11.13
N ARG A 51 -6.00 -8.75 11.90
CA ARG A 51 -5.77 -7.85 13.04
C ARG A 51 -5.18 -6.52 12.61
N VAL A 52 -4.34 -6.52 11.58
CA VAL A 52 -3.65 -5.34 11.10
C VAL A 52 -4.63 -4.39 10.42
N ASP A 53 -5.51 -4.89 9.57
CA ASP A 53 -6.54 -4.06 8.95
C ASP A 53 -7.59 -3.59 9.95
N GLU A 54 -8.00 -4.43 10.92
CA GLU A 54 -8.86 -4.03 12.04
C GLU A 54 -8.24 -2.86 12.83
N LEU A 55 -6.98 -3.00 13.27
CA LEU A 55 -6.34 -2.02 14.15
C LEU A 55 -5.95 -0.73 13.45
N PHE A 56 -5.51 -0.81 12.19
CA PHE A 56 -5.07 0.37 11.45
C PHE A 56 -6.21 1.02 10.67
N GLY A 57 -7.35 0.34 10.45
CA GLY A 57 -8.45 0.83 9.64
C GLY A 57 -8.22 0.67 8.14
N ILE A 58 -7.54 -0.40 7.72
CA ILE A 58 -7.34 -0.70 6.30
C ILE A 58 -8.62 -1.35 5.76
N VAL A 59 -9.22 -0.75 4.74
CA VAL A 59 -10.48 -1.26 4.14
C VAL A 59 -10.30 -1.79 2.72
N ASN A 60 -9.13 -1.59 2.14
CA ASN A 60 -8.79 -2.01 0.78
C ASN A 60 -7.29 -2.24 0.65
N VAL A 61 -6.91 -3.14 -0.25
CA VAL A 61 -5.51 -3.40 -0.62
C VAL A 61 -5.24 -3.03 -2.08
N PRO A 62 -4.00 -2.66 -2.44
CA PRO A 62 -2.86 -2.44 -1.55
C PRO A 62 -2.99 -1.11 -0.79
N SER A 63 -2.61 -1.13 0.49
CA SER A 63 -2.60 0.03 1.39
C SER A 63 -1.30 0.07 2.17
N SER A 64 -0.86 1.25 2.59
CA SER A 64 0.30 1.44 3.45
C SER A 64 -0.01 2.37 4.61
N VAL A 65 0.69 2.17 5.71
CA VAL A 65 0.76 3.08 6.86
C VAL A 65 2.22 3.51 7.02
N TRP A 66 2.47 4.79 7.28
CA TRP A 66 3.83 5.27 7.57
C TRP A 66 3.97 5.53 9.06
N ILE A 67 4.98 4.89 9.66
CA ILE A 67 5.27 4.94 11.09
C ILE A 67 6.69 5.46 11.24
N ASN A 68 6.88 6.53 12.00
CA ASN A 68 8.21 7.08 12.27
C ASN A 68 8.98 6.25 13.31
N GLU A 69 10.21 6.67 13.60
CA GLU A 69 11.14 6.00 14.51
C GLU A 69 10.65 5.96 15.97
N ASP A 70 9.76 6.87 16.36
CA ASP A 70 9.12 6.92 17.68
C ASP A 70 7.88 6.02 17.77
N GLY A 71 7.54 5.29 16.71
CA GLY A 71 6.35 4.43 16.65
C GLY A 71 5.05 5.19 16.38
N ILE A 72 5.12 6.43 15.88
CA ILE A 72 3.96 7.28 15.61
C ILE A 72 3.55 7.17 14.14
N ILE A 73 2.26 6.94 13.90
CA ILE A 73 1.68 6.99 12.55
C ILE A 73 1.74 8.44 12.06
N VAL A 74 2.49 8.67 10.99
CA VAL A 74 2.60 9.98 10.31
C VAL A 74 1.86 10.00 8.97
N ARG A 75 1.43 8.83 8.46
CA ARG A 75 0.39 8.73 7.42
C ARG A 75 -0.53 7.55 7.73
N PRO A 76 -1.85 7.78 7.90
CA PRO A 76 -2.82 6.72 8.11
C PRO A 76 -2.96 5.85 6.85
N PRO A 77 -3.70 4.71 6.91
CA PRO A 77 -3.89 3.87 5.74
C PRO A 77 -4.32 4.65 4.51
N GLU A 78 -3.57 4.45 3.43
CA GLU A 78 -3.90 4.98 2.12
C GLU A 78 -3.45 4.02 1.03
N THR A 79 -4.11 4.11 -0.13
CA THR A 79 -3.77 3.33 -1.31
C THR A 79 -2.29 3.51 -1.69
N ALA A 80 -1.55 2.40 -1.73
CA ALA A 80 -0.11 2.41 -1.91
C ALA A 80 0.31 1.53 -3.10
N TYR A 81 0.55 2.18 -4.23
CA TYR A 81 1.10 1.52 -5.41
C TYR A 81 2.51 2.04 -5.68
N PRO A 82 3.50 1.15 -5.84
CA PRO A 82 4.87 1.56 -6.14
C PRO A 82 5.07 1.93 -7.62
N ARG A 83 4.09 1.59 -8.47
CA ARG A 83 3.99 1.97 -9.88
C ARG A 83 2.52 1.96 -10.29
N ARG A 84 2.16 2.73 -11.31
CA ARG A 84 0.84 2.65 -11.96
C ARG A 84 0.49 1.19 -12.28
N PRO A 85 -0.69 0.69 -11.86
CA PRO A 85 -1.04 -0.72 -12.08
C PRO A 85 -1.35 -1.02 -13.53
N ALA A 86 -0.75 -2.08 -14.07
CA ALA A 86 -0.95 -2.51 -15.47
C ALA A 86 -2.40 -2.90 -15.79
N PHE A 87 -3.23 -3.25 -14.80
CA PHE A 87 -4.63 -3.58 -15.03
C PHE A 87 -5.46 -2.39 -15.53
N LEU A 88 -5.03 -1.14 -15.25
CA LEU A 88 -5.73 0.06 -15.72
C LEU A 88 -5.68 0.19 -17.24
N ASP A 89 -4.64 -0.37 -17.86
CA ASP A 89 -4.41 -0.25 -19.30
C ASP A 89 -4.98 -1.45 -20.08
N ARG A 90 -5.42 -2.52 -19.41
CA ARG A 90 -6.02 -3.70 -20.04
C ARG A 90 -7.31 -3.35 -20.77
N GLU A 91 -7.48 -3.88 -21.97
CA GLU A 91 -8.72 -3.75 -22.74
C GLU A 91 -9.87 -4.52 -22.08
N ILE A 92 -11.09 -4.05 -22.33
CA ILE A 92 -12.30 -4.76 -21.90
C ILE A 92 -12.52 -5.93 -22.87
N PRO A 93 -12.60 -7.18 -22.39
CA PRO A 93 -12.87 -8.32 -23.27
C PRO A 93 -14.18 -8.14 -24.05
N ALA A 94 -14.16 -8.47 -25.33
CA ALA A 94 -15.33 -8.30 -26.21
C ALA A 94 -16.53 -9.15 -25.75
N ASP A 95 -16.24 -10.31 -25.16
CA ASP A 95 -17.19 -11.28 -24.61
C ASP A 95 -17.64 -10.98 -23.17
N ALA A 96 -17.17 -9.87 -22.57
CA ALA A 96 -17.57 -9.49 -21.22
C ALA A 96 -19.10 -9.28 -21.12
N THR A 97 -19.70 -9.73 -20.02
CA THR A 97 -21.11 -9.45 -19.72
C THR A 97 -21.32 -7.95 -19.43
N PRO A 98 -22.57 -7.43 -19.50
CA PRO A 98 -22.85 -6.05 -19.11
C PRO A 98 -22.34 -5.67 -17.72
N LEU A 99 -22.52 -6.55 -16.73
CA LEU A 99 -22.03 -6.35 -15.36
C LEU A 99 -20.49 -6.29 -15.30
N GLN A 100 -19.81 -7.20 -15.98
CA GLN A 100 -18.34 -7.19 -16.05
C GLN A 100 -17.83 -5.89 -16.70
N ARG A 101 -18.47 -5.42 -17.77
CA ARG A 101 -18.09 -4.15 -18.42
C ARG A 101 -18.26 -2.95 -17.50
N GLU A 102 -19.29 -2.94 -16.66
CA GLU A 102 -19.50 -1.89 -15.67
C GLU A 102 -18.41 -1.93 -14.59
N GLN A 103 -18.15 -3.11 -14.01
CA GLN A 103 -17.11 -3.30 -13.00
C GLN A 103 -15.72 -2.92 -13.53
N ILE A 104 -15.37 -3.34 -14.75
CA ILE A 104 -14.07 -2.98 -15.35
C ILE A 104 -14.00 -1.46 -15.57
N ARG A 105 -15.07 -0.81 -16.04
CA ARG A 105 -15.08 0.65 -16.19
C ARG A 105 -14.91 1.38 -14.86
N ALA A 106 -15.52 0.87 -13.78
CA ALA A 106 -15.33 1.41 -12.43
C ALA A 106 -13.88 1.25 -11.94
N VAL A 107 -13.25 0.09 -12.16
CA VAL A 107 -11.83 -0.10 -11.81
C VAL A 107 -10.92 0.80 -12.65
N LYS A 108 -11.20 0.96 -13.95
CA LYS A 108 -10.40 1.81 -14.84
C LYS A 108 -10.53 3.31 -14.54
N SER A 109 -11.58 3.74 -13.82
CA SER A 109 -11.75 5.14 -13.41
C SER A 109 -10.98 5.50 -12.13
N LEU A 110 -10.36 4.51 -11.46
CA LEU A 110 -9.52 4.74 -10.29
C LEU A 110 -8.36 5.69 -10.61
N ARG A 111 -8.26 6.76 -9.83
CA ARG A 111 -7.13 7.70 -9.91
C ARG A 111 -6.01 7.22 -9.00
N ILE A 112 -4.96 6.68 -9.60
CA ILE A 112 -3.77 6.19 -8.89
C ILE A 112 -2.56 6.99 -9.36
N ASP A 113 -1.99 7.78 -8.45
CA ASP A 113 -0.79 8.58 -8.68
C ASP A 113 0.39 7.96 -7.91
N ALA A 114 0.92 6.87 -8.47
CA ALA A 114 2.00 6.11 -7.88
C ALA A 114 3.31 6.93 -7.81
N ASP A 115 3.59 7.75 -8.81
CA ASP A 115 4.81 8.56 -8.86
C ASP A 115 4.80 9.61 -7.75
N LYS A 116 3.66 10.25 -7.50
CA LYS A 116 3.51 11.17 -6.36
C LYS A 116 3.64 10.46 -5.02
N TYR A 117 3.09 9.26 -4.88
CA TYR A 117 3.23 8.48 -3.65
C TYR A 117 4.70 8.13 -3.37
N ILE A 118 5.43 7.65 -4.38
CA ILE A 118 6.85 7.32 -4.25
C ILE A 118 7.71 8.57 -4.02
N ALA A 119 7.42 9.67 -4.69
CA ALA A 119 8.10 10.95 -4.46
C ALA A 119 7.91 11.42 -3.01
N ALA A 120 6.70 11.30 -2.46
CA ALA A 120 6.40 11.62 -1.07
C ALA A 120 7.18 10.71 -0.10
N LEU A 121 7.29 9.41 -0.39
CA LEU A 121 8.03 8.47 0.45
C LEU A 121 9.53 8.78 0.45
N ARG A 122 10.11 9.08 -0.72
CA ARG A 122 11.52 9.49 -0.84
C ARG A 122 11.81 10.80 -0.11
N ASP A 123 10.89 11.75 -0.18
CA ASP A 123 10.96 13.02 0.53
C ASP A 123 10.92 12.81 2.04
N TRP A 124 10.00 11.96 2.52
CA TRP A 124 9.90 11.62 3.94
C TRP A 124 11.16 10.92 4.46
N VAL A 125 11.71 9.96 3.72
CA VAL A 125 13.00 9.33 4.08
C VAL A 125 14.15 10.35 4.09
N ALA A 126 14.07 11.42 3.31
CA ALA A 126 15.10 12.46 3.27
C ALA A 126 15.00 13.49 4.39
N GLN A 127 13.79 13.86 4.78
CA GLN A 127 13.53 14.99 5.67
C GLN A 127 13.01 14.56 7.05
N GLY A 128 12.65 13.29 7.22
CA GLY A 128 12.02 12.77 8.43
C GLY A 128 10.79 13.59 8.81
N ALA A 129 10.72 14.03 10.06
CA ALA A 129 9.64 14.86 10.58
C ALA A 129 9.49 16.24 9.89
N GLN A 130 10.51 16.74 9.17
CA GLN A 130 10.42 17.99 8.41
C GLN A 130 9.77 17.82 7.04
N SER A 131 9.52 16.58 6.60
CA SER A 131 8.83 16.33 5.35
C SER A 131 7.41 16.87 5.40
N ARG A 132 7.03 17.62 4.37
CA ARG A 132 5.64 18.08 4.16
C ARG A 132 4.61 16.94 4.01
N TYR A 133 5.08 15.70 3.87
CA TYR A 133 4.25 14.50 3.76
C TYR A 133 4.10 13.74 5.08
N ALA A 134 4.92 14.05 6.10
CA ALA A 134 4.71 13.60 7.47
C ALA A 134 3.62 14.48 8.10
N LEU A 135 2.49 13.87 8.44
CA LEU A 135 1.34 14.59 8.97
C LEU A 135 1.49 14.84 10.48
N SER A 136 0.95 15.97 10.93
CA SER A 136 0.76 16.20 12.36
C SER A 136 -0.27 15.22 12.96
N PRO A 137 -0.24 14.98 14.29
CA PRO A 137 -1.21 14.10 14.94
C PRO A 137 -2.68 14.45 14.62
N ASP A 138 -3.02 15.75 14.59
CA ASP A 138 -4.38 16.21 14.28
C ASP A 138 -4.80 15.92 12.84
N GLU A 139 -3.87 16.05 11.89
CA GLU A 139 -4.11 15.69 10.48
C GLU A 139 -4.28 14.18 10.30
N VAL A 140 -3.49 13.36 11.01
CA VAL A 140 -3.63 11.89 11.00
C VAL A 140 -5.01 11.50 11.51
N LEU A 141 -5.42 12.03 12.66
CA LEU A 141 -6.75 11.76 13.23
C LEU A 141 -7.86 12.22 12.28
N THR A 142 -7.73 13.39 11.67
CA THR A 142 -8.72 13.90 10.71
C THR A 142 -8.85 12.99 9.49
N ARG A 143 -7.72 12.47 8.97
CA ARG A 143 -7.72 11.60 7.79
C ARG A 143 -8.08 10.14 8.09
N ALA A 144 -7.83 9.67 9.31
CA ALA A 144 -8.15 8.30 9.74
C ALA A 144 -9.63 8.11 10.10
N ARG A 145 -10.37 9.20 10.34
CA ARG A 145 -11.81 9.11 10.62
C ARG A 145 -12.55 8.46 9.45
N PRO A 146 -13.53 7.58 9.74
CA PRO A 146 -14.39 7.02 8.70
C PRO A 146 -15.01 8.15 7.90
N ARG A 147 -14.90 8.07 6.57
CA ARG A 147 -15.64 9.00 5.71
C ARG A 147 -17.12 8.70 5.91
N SER A 148 -17.85 9.67 6.46
CA SER A 148 -19.32 9.64 6.45
C SER A 148 -19.78 9.63 5.00
N TRP A 149 -20.39 8.53 4.57
CA TRP A 149 -21.06 8.39 3.28
C TRP A 149 -22.52 8.79 3.41
#